data_AF-A0A645BHQ5-F1
#
_entry.id   AF-A0A645BHQ5-F1
#
_cell.length_a   1.000
_cell.length_b   1.000
_cell.length_c   1.000
_cell.angle_alpha   90.00
_cell.angle_beta   90.00
_cell.angle_gamma   90.00
#
_symmetry.space_group_name_H-M   'P 1'
#
loop_
_entity.id
_entity.type
_entity.pdbx_description
1 polymer ?
#
loop_
_entity_poly.entity_id
_entity_poly.type
_entity_poly.pdbx_seq_one_letter_code
_entity_poly.pdbx_strand_id
1 'polypeptide(L)'
;MSQLWGQEIRQVELRNKLGIYIEEIKVFFQEAMDAGIIRKGNAYFMAYAFFGTLCSAAVYEVINIDRIDLDDVVDELIEYSLRGLKA
;
A
#
# COMPACT_ATOMS: atom_id res chain seq x y z
N MET A 1 11.85 2.66 7.67
CA MET A 1 12.52 2.56 6.34
C MET A 1 13.84 1.82 6.36
N SER A 2 14.77 2.08 7.30
CA SER A 2 16.08 1.38 7.34
C SER A 2 15.98 -0.16 7.32
N GLN A 3 14.94 -0.73 7.93
CA GLN A 3 14.69 -2.17 7.91
C GLN A 3 14.34 -2.73 6.52
N LEU A 4 13.77 -1.94 5.61
CA LEU A 4 13.46 -2.37 4.25
C LEU A 4 14.67 -2.26 3.31
N TRP A 5 15.60 -1.33 3.57
CA TRP A 5 16.70 -0.99 2.65
C TRP A 5 18.06 -1.59 3.04
N GLY A 6 18.23 -2.00 4.29
CA GLY A 6 19.49 -2.56 4.73
C GLY A 6 19.78 -3.95 4.13
N GLN A 7 21.02 -4.40 4.30
CA GLN A 7 21.57 -5.60 3.67
C GLN A 7 21.84 -6.74 4.66
N GLU A 8 21.43 -6.59 5.92
CA GLU A 8 21.51 -7.67 6.90
C GLU A 8 20.55 -8.81 6.54
N ILE A 9 20.89 -10.04 6.94
CA ILE A 9 20.09 -11.25 6.66
C ILE A 9 18.64 -11.06 7.11
N ARG A 10 18.41 -10.50 8.30
CA ARG A 10 17.06 -10.21 8.82
C ARG A 10 16.25 -9.29 7.90
N GLN A 11 16.91 -8.34 7.24
CA GLN A 11 16.26 -7.38 6.34
C GLN A 11 15.93 -8.03 4.98
N VAL A 12 16.77 -8.97 4.51
CA VAL A 12 16.45 -9.82 3.36
C VAL A 12 15.23 -10.69 3.66
N GLU A 13 15.21 -11.36 4.82
CA GLU A 13 14.07 -12.18 5.25
C GLU A 13 12.78 -11.36 5.37
N LEU A 14 12.87 -10.14 5.92
CA LEU A 14 11.73 -9.22 5.97
C LEU A 14 11.19 -8.91 4.58
N ARG A 15 12.08 -8.56 3.62
CA ARG A 15 11.66 -8.30 2.24
C ARG A 15 11.02 -9.52 1.58
N ASN A 16 11.52 -10.71 1.86
CA ASN A 16 10.92 -11.95 1.34
C ASN A 16 9.50 -12.16 1.89
N LYS A 17 9.29 -11.98 3.20
CA LYS A 17 7.95 -12.06 3.80
C LYS A 17 7.01 -10.98 3.26
N LEU A 18 7.52 -9.77 3.09
CA LEU A 18 6.75 -8.68 2.49
C LEU A 18 6.36 -9.02 1.04
N GLY A 19 7.26 -9.63 0.27
CA GLY A 19 6.97 -10.09 -1.09
C GLY A 19 5.81 -11.08 -1.13
N ILE A 20 5.78 -12.05 -0.20
CA ILE A 20 4.66 -13.00 -0.08
C ILE A 20 3.35 -12.27 0.20
N TYR A 21 3.36 -11.31 1.13
CA TYR A 21 2.17 -10.51 1.44
C TYR A 21 1.69 -9.67 0.24
N ILE A 22 2.61 -9.11 -0.53
CA ILE A 22 2.27 -8.35 -1.75
C ILE A 22 1.69 -9.26 -2.84
N GLU A 23 2.14 -10.51 -2.93
CA GLU A 23 1.51 -11.50 -3.82
C GLU A 23 0.05 -11.78 -3.44
N GLU A 24 -0.27 -11.80 -2.14
CA GLU A 24 -1.67 -11.93 -1.68
C GLU A 24 -2.50 -10.69 -2.09
N ILE A 25 -1.97 -9.47 -1.89
CA ILE A 25 -2.64 -8.23 -2.30
C ILE A 25 -2.88 -8.21 -3.82
N LYS A 26 -1.91 -8.67 -4.61
CA LYS A 26 -1.99 -8.74 -6.07
C LYS A 26 -3.21 -9.55 -6.54
N VAL A 27 -3.58 -10.62 -5.83
CA VAL A 27 -4.75 -11.45 -6.18
C VAL A 27 -6.02 -10.60 -6.18
N PHE A 28 -6.23 -9.77 -5.17
CA PHE A 28 -7.42 -8.90 -5.11
C PHE A 28 -7.47 -7.89 -6.26
N PHE A 29 -6.33 -7.30 -6.64
CA PHE A 29 -6.27 -6.42 -7.81
C PHE A 29 -6.56 -7.17 -9.11
N GLN A 30 -6.07 -8.40 -9.25
CA GLN A 30 -6.34 -9.22 -10.43
C GLN A 30 -7.82 -9.56 -10.53
N GLU A 31 -8.44 -10.03 -9.45
CA GLU A 31 -9.86 -10.35 -9.41
C GLU A 31 -10.75 -9.13 -9.69
N ALA A 32 -10.42 -7.96 -9.11
CA ALA A 32 -11.17 -6.73 -9.35
C ALA A 32 -11.05 -6.25 -10.80
N MET A 33 -9.89 -6.43 -11.45
CA MET A 33 -9.71 -6.13 -12.88
C MET A 33 -10.49 -7.10 -13.77
N ASP A 34 -10.48 -8.39 -13.44
CA ASP A 34 -11.17 -9.44 -14.21
C ASP A 34 -12.70 -9.28 -14.12
N ALA A 35 -13.20 -8.82 -12.96
CA ALA A 35 -14.59 -8.45 -12.75
C ALA A 35 -14.98 -7.09 -13.37
N GLY A 36 -14.02 -6.33 -13.91
CA GLY A 36 -14.26 -5.00 -14.49
C GLY A 36 -14.60 -3.90 -13.48
N ILE A 37 -14.34 -4.13 -12.19
CA ILE A 37 -14.59 -3.18 -11.09
C ILE A 37 -13.56 -2.04 -11.14
N ILE A 38 -12.31 -2.35 -11.51
CA ILE A 38 -11.24 -1.38 -11.67
C ILE A 38 -10.60 -1.46 -13.07
N ARG A 39 -9.84 -0.42 -13.43
CA ARG A 39 -9.12 -0.37 -14.71
C ARG A 39 -8.11 -1.52 -14.84
N LYS A 40 -7.94 -2.02 -16.06
CA LYS A 40 -6.86 -2.97 -16.38
C LYS A 40 -5.48 -2.31 -16.20
N GLY A 41 -4.48 -3.13 -15.86
CA GLY A 41 -3.11 -2.69 -15.67
C GLY A 41 -2.24 -3.81 -15.12
N ASN A 42 -1.11 -3.42 -14.51
CA ASN A 42 -0.21 -4.37 -13.86
C ASN A 42 -0.62 -4.54 -12.39
N ALA A 43 -1.27 -5.67 -12.06
CA ALA A 43 -1.71 -5.99 -10.70
C ALA A 43 -0.57 -5.96 -9.68
N TYR A 44 0.63 -6.41 -10.08
CA TYR A 44 1.78 -6.46 -9.20
C TYR A 44 2.24 -5.06 -8.82
N PHE A 45 2.39 -4.18 -9.81
CA PHE A 45 2.70 -2.78 -9.55
C PHE A 45 1.62 -2.09 -8.70
N MET A 46 0.34 -2.36 -8.97
CA MET A 46 -0.76 -1.83 -8.17
C MET A 46 -0.68 -2.28 -6.70
N ALA A 47 -0.35 -3.54 -6.45
CA ALA A 47 -0.17 -4.07 -5.09
C ALA A 47 0.99 -3.38 -4.35
N TYR A 48 2.15 -3.19 -5.01
CA TYR A 48 3.25 -2.43 -4.43
C TYR A 48 2.89 -0.97 -4.18
N ALA A 49 2.21 -0.32 -5.11
CA ALA A 49 1.79 1.07 -4.96
C ALA A 49 0.81 1.23 -3.80
N PHE A 50 -0.16 0.32 -3.68
CA PHE A 50 -1.10 0.28 -2.56
C PHE A 50 -0.41 0.04 -1.22
N PHE A 51 0.53 -0.90 -1.13
CA PHE A 51 1.33 -1.06 0.08
C PHE A 51 2.13 0.22 0.41
N GLY A 52 2.61 0.93 -0.62
CA GLY A 52 3.27 2.22 -0.48
C GLY A 52 2.37 3.32 0.11
N THR A 53 1.08 3.34 -0.23
CA THR A 53 0.13 4.30 0.37
C THR A 53 -0.06 4.01 1.85
N LEU A 54 -0.17 2.75 2.26
CA LEU A 54 -0.26 2.37 3.68
C LEU A 54 0.98 2.83 4.47
N CYS A 55 2.18 2.64 3.90
CA CYS A 55 3.41 3.15 4.51
C CYS A 55 3.42 4.68 4.62
N SER A 56 2.87 5.38 3.61
CA SER A 56 2.78 6.83 3.61
C SER A 56 1.80 7.34 4.67
N ALA A 57 0.64 6.69 4.80
CA ALA A 57 -0.34 6.97 5.86
C ALA A 57 0.25 6.74 7.26
N ALA A 58 0.92 5.61 7.48
CA ALA A 58 1.56 5.33 8.78
C ALA A 58 2.63 6.38 9.15
N VAL A 59 3.40 6.87 8.17
CA VAL A 59 4.36 7.97 8.40
C VAL A 59 3.63 9.28 8.71
N TYR A 60 2.55 9.59 7.98
CA TYR A 60 1.74 10.78 8.21
C TYR A 60 1.10 10.78 9.61
N GLU A 61 0.54 9.64 10.01
CA GLU A 61 -0.03 9.38 11.34
C GLU A 61 1.03 9.61 12.44
N VAL A 62 2.16 8.92 12.37
CA VAL A 62 3.21 9.00 13.40
C VAL A 62 3.74 10.43 13.59
N ILE A 63 3.84 11.22 12.52
CA ILE A 63 4.32 12.60 12.59
C ILE A 63 3.27 13.55 13.18
N ASN A 64 1.98 13.26 13.00
CA ASN A 64 0.87 14.14 13.38
C ASN A 64 -0.05 13.53 14.43
N ILE A 65 0.42 12.55 15.21
CA ILE A 65 -0.39 11.66 16.06
C ILE A 65 -1.34 12.38 17.04
N ASP A 66 -1.02 13.61 17.45
CA ASP A 66 -1.86 14.41 18.36
C ASP A 66 -2.91 15.27 17.63
N ARG A 67 -3.02 15.19 16.30
CA ARG A 67 -3.76 16.13 15.45
C ARG A 67 -4.72 15.49 14.45
N ILE A 68 -4.72 14.18 14.33
CA ILE A 68 -5.49 13.45 13.31
C ILE A 68 -6.11 12.20 13.91
N ASP A 69 -7.33 11.90 13.47
CA ASP A 69 -8.00 10.64 13.71
C ASP A 69 -7.52 9.60 12.68
N LEU A 70 -7.32 8.36 13.10
CA LEU A 70 -6.93 7.28 12.22
C LEU A 70 -8.03 6.99 11.18
N ASP A 71 -9.30 7.11 11.57
CA ASP A 71 -10.43 6.87 10.67
C ASP A 71 -10.43 7.87 9.50
N ASP A 72 -10.12 9.15 9.78
CA ASP A 72 -9.99 10.19 8.74
C ASP A 72 -8.86 9.86 7.75
N VAL A 73 -7.72 9.36 8.25
CA VAL A 73 -6.57 8.97 7.41
C VAL A 73 -6.93 7.80 6.49
N VAL A 74 -7.71 6.84 6.99
CA VAL A 74 -8.18 5.70 6.21
C VAL A 74 -9.11 6.15 5.09
N ASP A 75 -10.07 7.02 5.40
CA ASP A 75 -11.03 7.55 4.43
C ASP A 75 -10.32 8.35 3.33
N GLU A 76 -9.40 9.25 3.69
CA GLU A 76 -8.59 10.00 2.73
C GLU A 76 -7.77 9.08 1.83
N LEU A 77 -7.18 8.02 2.39
CA LEU A 77 -6.37 7.07 1.64
C LEU A 77 -7.20 6.26 0.63
N ILE A 78 -8.41 5.84 1.00
CA ILE A 78 -9.33 5.14 0.09
C ILE A 78 -9.75 6.07 -1.04
N GLU A 79 -10.14 7.30 -0.71
CA GLU A 79 -10.57 8.28 -1.70
C GLU A 79 -9.45 8.59 -2.69
N TYR A 80 -8.25 8.90 -2.18
CA TYR A 80 -7.05 9.10 -2.99
C TYR A 80 -6.72 7.89 -3.87
N SER A 81 -6.79 6.68 -3.33
CA SER A 81 -6.40 5.46 -4.07
C SER A 81 -7.36 5.11 -5.20
N LEU A 82 -8.67 5.36 -5.02
CA LEU A 82 -9.70 5.00 -5.99
C LEU A 82 -10.00 6.12 -6.99
N ARG A 83 -10.01 7.38 -6.55
CA ARG A 83 -10.37 8.54 -7.39
C ARG A 83 -9.15 9.23 -7.99
N GLY A 84 -7.97 9.02 -7.42
CA GLY A 84 -6.75 9.71 -7.83
C GLY A 84 -6.79 11.20 -7.49
N LEU A 85 -5.84 11.97 -8.06
CA LEU A 85 -5.63 13.39 -7.75
C LEU A 85 -6.35 14.36 -8.69
N LYS A 86 -7.00 13.86 -9.74
CA LYS A 86 -7.60 14.71 -10.75
C LYS A 86 -9.04 15.06 -10.35
N ALA A 87 -9.37 16.34 -10.45
CA ALA A 87 -10.75 16.86 -10.33
C ALA A 87 -11.60 16.54 -11.57
#